data_AF-A0A4R4C1L8-F1
#
_entry.id   AF-A0A4R4C1L8-F1
#
_cell.length_a   1.000
_cell.length_b   1.000
_cell.length_c   1.000
_cell.angle_alpha   90.00
_cell.angle_beta   90.00
_cell.angle_gamma   90.00
#
_symmetry.space_group_name_H-M   'P 1'
#
loop_
_entity.id
_entity.type
_entity.pdbx_description
1 polymer ?
#
loop_
_entity_poly.entity_id
_entity_poly.type
_entity_poly.pdbx_seq_one_letter_code
_entity_poly.pdbx_strand_id
1 'polypeptide(L)'
;MVSGNESDGLKRGLKNRHIQLIALGGALGTGLFLGIAQTIKMAGPSVLLGYAVAGIVAFFIMRQLGEMVVDEPVAGSFSYFANKYVGHFTGFLSGWNYWVLYILVSMAELSAVGIYVQYWWPGVPTWVSALVFFGAINLLNLASVKSYGETEFWFSIIKVAAIVGMIGFGGWLLASGHAGPEASVRNLWQHGGFFPNGVSGLVMSMAAIMFSFGGLELIGITAAEADDPKRSIPRATNQVIYRILIFYIGALAVLLSLYPWEKVVTGGSPFVLIFHALSSNVVANVLNVVVLTAALSVYNSGVYSNSRMLFGLAQQGNAPKVLCSVNKRGIPLAALGASALATGLCVLVNYFMPGKAFEVLMGLVVSALIINWAMITLIHLKFRQAKRAAGEETSFRSLGYPFTNYLCLAFMAGILVVMYLTPDLRLSVYLIPVWLAVLAVGYRFRQKNAGYAMHDGASAR
;
A
#
# COMPACT_ATOMS: atom_id res chain seq x y z
N MET A 1 25.36 22.28 -18.06
CA MET A 1 25.37 22.23 -16.58
C MET A 1 24.03 22.75 -16.11
N VAL A 2 23.11 21.84 -15.77
CA VAL A 2 21.77 22.23 -15.28
C VAL A 2 21.87 22.39 -13.77
N SER A 3 21.78 23.64 -13.32
CA SER A 3 21.65 24.02 -11.92
C SER A 3 20.39 23.36 -11.35
N GLY A 4 20.59 22.38 -10.47
CA GLY A 4 19.50 21.76 -9.72
C GLY A 4 18.88 22.80 -8.78
N ASN A 5 17.59 23.07 -8.95
CA ASN A 5 16.85 23.88 -7.99
C ASN A 5 16.85 23.19 -6.63
N GLU A 6 17.62 23.74 -5.70
CA GLU A 6 17.58 23.49 -4.24
C GLU A 6 16.33 24.11 -3.58
N SER A 7 15.17 24.10 -4.24
CA SER A 7 14.01 24.90 -3.81
C SER A 7 13.17 24.27 -2.69
N ASP A 8 13.47 23.06 -2.20
CA ASP A 8 12.65 22.35 -1.20
C ASP A 8 13.37 21.94 0.10
N GLY A 9 14.66 22.24 0.27
CA GLY A 9 15.42 21.92 1.49
C GLY A 9 15.59 20.42 1.82
N LEU A 10 15.00 19.51 1.04
CA LEU A 10 15.15 18.06 1.15
C LEU A 10 16.35 17.56 0.31
N LYS A 11 17.21 16.74 0.90
CA LYS A 11 18.35 16.13 0.18
C LYS A 11 17.88 14.98 -0.72
N ARG A 12 18.14 15.09 -2.02
CA ARG A 12 17.94 14.00 -3.00
C ARG A 12 19.02 12.93 -2.81
N GLY A 13 18.66 11.64 -2.81
CA GLY A 13 19.62 10.56 -2.53
C GLY A 13 19.26 9.15 -3.00
N LEU A 14 18.12 8.95 -3.66
CA LEU A 14 17.70 7.63 -4.16
C LEU A 14 18.22 7.40 -5.58
N LYS A 15 18.84 6.24 -5.81
CA LYS A 15 19.28 5.80 -7.14
C LYS A 15 18.11 5.10 -7.86
N ASN A 16 18.13 5.03 -9.19
CA ASN A 16 17.12 4.31 -9.99
C ASN A 16 16.86 2.86 -9.52
N ARG A 17 17.91 2.16 -9.05
CA ARG A 17 17.78 0.82 -8.44
C ARG A 17 16.94 0.82 -7.15
N HIS A 18 17.04 1.88 -6.34
CA HIS A 18 16.26 2.03 -5.11
C HIS A 18 14.79 2.30 -5.48
N ILE A 19 14.51 3.11 -6.49
CA ILE A 19 13.13 3.42 -6.92
C ILE A 19 12.36 2.17 -7.35
N GLN A 20 12.96 1.32 -8.19
CA GLN A 20 12.30 0.07 -8.63
C GLN A 20 12.06 -0.90 -7.48
N LEU A 21 13.00 -0.98 -6.54
CA LEU A 21 12.90 -1.87 -5.39
C LEU A 21 11.92 -1.34 -4.34
N ILE A 22 11.85 -0.04 -4.11
CA ILE A 22 10.86 0.58 -3.23
C ILE A 22 9.45 0.35 -3.76
N ALA A 23 9.23 0.51 -5.07
CA ALA A 23 7.93 0.26 -5.69
C ALA A 23 7.49 -1.21 -5.54
N LEU A 24 8.44 -2.13 -5.67
CA LEU A 24 8.18 -3.56 -5.47
C LEU A 24 8.00 -3.90 -3.98
N GLY A 25 8.84 -3.33 -3.11
CA GLY A 25 8.87 -3.56 -1.66
C GLY A 25 7.66 -2.98 -0.94
N GLY A 26 7.12 -1.86 -1.42
CA GLY A 26 5.90 -1.25 -0.91
C GLY A 26 4.64 -2.02 -1.26
N ALA A 27 4.62 -2.72 -2.40
CA ALA A 27 3.48 -3.54 -2.81
C ALA A 27 3.55 -4.96 -2.21
N LEU A 28 4.74 -5.57 -2.12
CA LEU A 28 4.94 -6.89 -1.53
C LEU A 28 4.99 -6.81 0.01
N GLY A 29 3.82 -6.90 0.63
CA GLY A 29 3.65 -6.74 2.09
C GLY A 29 2.75 -7.79 2.75
N THR A 30 2.22 -7.44 3.92
CA THR A 30 1.35 -8.33 4.73
C THR A 30 0.06 -8.73 4.02
N GLY A 31 -0.39 -7.97 3.01
CA GLY A 31 -1.56 -8.35 2.23
C GLY A 31 -1.40 -9.71 1.55
N LEU A 32 -0.25 -9.97 0.90
CA LEU A 32 0.02 -11.29 0.34
C LEU A 32 0.27 -12.33 1.44
N PHE A 33 1.06 -12.01 2.46
CA PHE A 33 1.55 -13.06 3.36
C PHE A 33 0.58 -13.42 4.50
N LEU A 34 -0.16 -12.47 5.02
CA LEU A 34 -1.08 -12.66 6.15
C LEU A 34 -2.54 -12.53 5.73
N GLY A 35 -2.87 -11.46 4.98
CA GLY A 35 -4.24 -11.19 4.51
C GLY A 35 -4.80 -12.30 3.61
N ILE A 36 -3.93 -13.06 2.95
CA ILE A 36 -4.33 -14.13 2.05
C ILE A 36 -5.10 -15.26 2.74
N ALA A 37 -4.88 -15.54 4.03
CA ALA A 37 -5.54 -16.64 4.73
C ALA A 37 -7.07 -16.57 4.60
N GLN A 38 -7.61 -15.37 4.82
CA GLN A 38 -9.04 -15.10 4.72
C GLN A 38 -9.52 -15.19 3.27
N THR A 39 -8.72 -14.70 2.31
CA THR A 39 -9.09 -14.76 0.88
C THR A 39 -9.15 -16.19 0.36
N ILE A 40 -8.22 -17.07 0.75
CA ILE A 40 -8.22 -18.49 0.38
C ILE A 40 -9.44 -19.18 0.98
N LYS A 41 -9.78 -18.90 2.24
CA LYS A 41 -10.96 -19.47 2.88
C LYS A 41 -12.26 -19.06 2.17
N MET A 42 -12.35 -17.82 1.67
CA MET A 42 -13.54 -17.30 0.98
C MET A 42 -13.61 -17.72 -0.49
N ALA A 43 -12.52 -17.71 -1.24
CA ALA A 43 -12.52 -17.93 -2.68
C ALA A 43 -12.04 -19.32 -3.10
N GLY A 44 -11.31 -20.04 -2.23
CA GLY A 44 -10.59 -21.24 -2.60
C GLY A 44 -9.57 -20.97 -3.72
N PRO A 45 -9.36 -21.92 -4.65
CA PRO A 45 -8.44 -21.76 -5.79
C PRO A 45 -8.74 -20.56 -6.70
N SER A 46 -10.00 -20.12 -6.78
CA SER A 46 -10.40 -18.95 -7.56
C SER A 46 -9.74 -17.64 -7.10
N VAL A 47 -9.11 -17.60 -5.92
CA VAL A 47 -8.28 -16.48 -5.46
C VAL A 47 -7.22 -16.08 -6.50
N LEU A 48 -6.68 -17.04 -7.26
CA LEU A 48 -5.73 -16.79 -8.36
C LEU A 48 -6.31 -15.83 -9.41
N LEU A 49 -7.57 -16.06 -9.80
CA LEU A 49 -8.28 -15.20 -10.72
C LEU A 49 -8.57 -13.83 -10.07
N GLY A 50 -8.90 -13.80 -8.78
CA GLY A 50 -9.13 -12.56 -8.04
C GLY A 50 -7.91 -11.64 -8.05
N TYR A 51 -6.73 -12.18 -7.78
CA TYR A 51 -5.48 -11.42 -7.88
C TYR A 51 -5.18 -10.96 -9.30
N ALA A 52 -5.47 -11.78 -10.33
CA ALA A 52 -5.32 -11.38 -11.71
C ALA A 52 -6.23 -10.20 -12.07
N VAL A 53 -7.52 -10.28 -11.74
CA VAL A 53 -8.51 -9.22 -12.01
C VAL A 53 -8.16 -7.94 -11.24
N ALA A 54 -7.91 -8.04 -9.93
CA ALA A 54 -7.53 -6.91 -9.09
C ALA A 54 -6.24 -6.24 -9.59
N GLY A 55 -5.24 -7.03 -10.00
CA GLY A 55 -3.99 -6.49 -10.52
C GLY A 55 -4.12 -5.85 -11.91
N ILE A 56 -5.04 -6.31 -12.76
CA ILE A 56 -5.37 -5.63 -14.03
C ILE A 56 -6.00 -4.25 -13.76
N VAL A 57 -6.92 -4.17 -12.79
CA VAL A 57 -7.52 -2.87 -12.42
C VAL A 57 -6.47 -1.94 -11.80
N ALA A 58 -5.65 -2.46 -10.88
CA ALA A 58 -4.53 -1.71 -10.30
C ALA A 58 -3.55 -1.24 -11.39
N PHE A 59 -3.28 -2.07 -12.40
CA PHE A 59 -2.48 -1.69 -13.57
C PHE A 59 -3.07 -0.49 -14.32
N PHE A 60 -4.39 -0.49 -14.58
CA PHE A 60 -5.02 0.65 -15.23
C PHE A 60 -4.92 1.94 -14.40
N ILE A 61 -5.11 1.86 -13.09
CA ILE A 61 -5.01 3.03 -12.19
C ILE A 61 -3.57 3.54 -12.15
N MET A 62 -2.58 2.65 -12.05
CA MET A 62 -1.17 3.05 -12.08
C MET A 62 -0.75 3.60 -13.45
N ARG A 63 -1.38 3.14 -14.53
CA ARG A 63 -1.18 3.69 -15.87
C ARG A 63 -1.76 5.10 -15.99
N GLN A 64 -2.94 5.34 -15.42
CA GLN A 64 -3.55 6.68 -15.34
C GLN A 64 -2.67 7.65 -14.54
N LEU A 65 -2.16 7.21 -13.39
CA LEU A 65 -1.22 7.99 -12.59
C LEU A 65 0.08 8.25 -13.36
N GLY A 66 0.66 7.21 -13.95
CA GLY A 66 1.89 7.32 -14.72
C GLY A 66 1.78 8.29 -15.90
N GLU A 67 0.63 8.34 -16.58
CA GLU A 67 0.37 9.32 -17.66
C GLU A 67 0.48 10.76 -17.16
N MET A 68 -0.17 11.07 -16.03
CA MET A 68 -0.11 12.42 -15.45
C MET A 68 1.29 12.79 -14.99
N VAL A 69 1.99 11.87 -14.31
CA VAL A 69 3.29 12.16 -13.70
C VAL A 69 4.42 12.24 -14.74
N VAL A 70 4.33 11.50 -15.85
CA VAL A 70 5.30 11.62 -16.95
C VAL A 70 5.19 12.98 -17.64
N ASP A 71 3.96 13.48 -17.79
CA ASP A 71 3.69 14.76 -18.43
C ASP A 71 4.05 15.95 -17.53
N GLU A 72 3.75 15.83 -16.23
CA GLU A 72 4.02 16.84 -15.22
C GLU A 72 4.75 16.22 -14.00
N PRO A 73 6.09 16.08 -14.05
CA PRO A 73 6.86 15.43 -12.99
C PRO A 73 7.05 16.38 -11.79
N VAL A 74 6.05 16.41 -10.90
CA VAL A 74 6.06 17.25 -9.69
C VAL A 74 5.97 16.43 -8.40
N ALA A 75 6.71 16.84 -7.37
CA ALA A 75 6.66 16.26 -6.03
C ALA A 75 5.29 16.53 -5.37
N GLY A 76 4.72 15.51 -4.70
CA GLY A 76 3.35 15.57 -4.16
C GLY A 76 2.26 14.95 -5.05
N SER A 77 2.69 14.40 -6.19
CA SER A 77 2.14 13.41 -7.14
C SER A 77 0.65 13.34 -7.47
N PHE A 78 -0.30 13.49 -6.55
CA PHE A 78 -1.74 13.45 -6.90
C PHE A 78 -2.57 14.48 -6.13
N SER A 79 -2.18 14.90 -4.92
CA SER A 79 -2.77 16.08 -4.26
C SER A 79 -2.62 17.34 -5.13
N TYR A 80 -1.44 17.50 -5.75
CA TYR A 80 -1.19 18.57 -6.71
C TYR A 80 -2.12 18.49 -7.92
N PHE A 81 -2.25 17.32 -8.56
CA PHE A 81 -3.12 17.17 -9.71
C PHE A 81 -4.59 17.35 -9.37
N ALA A 82 -5.02 16.88 -8.19
CA ALA A 82 -6.37 17.13 -7.70
C ALA A 82 -6.63 18.63 -7.51
N ASN A 83 -5.67 19.36 -6.95
CA ASN A 83 -5.78 20.81 -6.81
C ASN A 83 -5.87 21.51 -8.18
N LYS A 84 -4.96 21.18 -9.10
CA LYS A 84 -4.84 21.81 -10.42
C LYS A 84 -6.01 21.50 -11.37
N TYR A 85 -6.47 20.25 -11.43
CA TYR A 85 -7.45 19.80 -12.44
C TYR A 85 -8.88 19.64 -11.93
N VAL A 86 -9.09 19.59 -10.61
CA VAL A 86 -10.42 19.39 -10.01
C VAL A 86 -10.80 20.54 -9.10
N GLY A 87 -9.92 20.90 -8.16
CA GLY A 87 -10.09 22.07 -7.29
C GLY A 87 -9.38 21.94 -5.95
N HIS A 88 -9.27 23.07 -5.25
CA HIS A 88 -8.54 23.22 -3.99
C HIS A 88 -9.00 22.27 -2.88
N PHE A 89 -10.32 22.06 -2.72
CA PHE A 89 -10.85 21.12 -1.73
C PHE A 89 -10.38 19.70 -2.03
N THR A 90 -10.42 19.30 -3.29
CA THR A 90 -10.00 17.98 -3.76
C THR A 90 -8.52 17.75 -3.49
N GLY A 91 -7.67 18.75 -3.71
CA GLY A 91 -6.25 18.66 -3.36
C GLY A 91 -6.04 18.42 -1.86
N PHE A 92 -6.72 19.21 -1.02
CA PHE A 92 -6.69 19.02 0.44
C PHE A 92 -7.16 17.61 0.86
N LEU A 93 -8.29 17.16 0.30
CA LEU A 93 -8.87 15.84 0.59
C LEU A 93 -7.91 14.72 0.20
N SER A 94 -7.40 14.73 -1.03
CA SER A 94 -6.49 13.70 -1.53
C SER A 94 -5.23 13.60 -0.66
N GLY A 95 -4.65 14.73 -0.29
CA GLY A 95 -3.44 14.75 0.52
C GLY A 95 -3.64 14.22 1.94
N TRP A 96 -4.68 14.67 2.65
CA TRP A 96 -4.99 14.19 4.00
C TRP A 96 -5.47 12.73 4.01
N ASN A 97 -6.28 12.32 3.02
CA ASN A 97 -6.69 10.94 2.86
C ASN A 97 -5.48 10.01 2.69
N TYR A 98 -4.50 10.42 1.89
CA TYR A 98 -3.30 9.61 1.68
C TYR A 98 -2.39 9.55 2.91
N TRP A 99 -2.26 10.65 3.65
CA TRP A 99 -1.55 10.63 4.93
C TRP A 99 -2.22 9.65 5.90
N VAL A 100 -3.54 9.70 6.05
CA VAL A 100 -4.27 8.73 6.90
C VAL A 100 -4.16 7.30 6.37
N LEU A 101 -4.25 7.09 5.06
CA LEU A 101 -4.07 5.77 4.43
C LEU A 101 -2.76 5.12 4.89
N TYR A 102 -1.64 5.85 4.83
CA TYR A 102 -0.34 5.31 5.23
C TYR A 102 -0.16 5.18 6.74
N ILE A 103 -0.84 6.01 7.54
CA ILE A 103 -0.95 5.76 8.99
C ILE A 103 -1.66 4.42 9.22
N LEU A 104 -2.82 4.20 8.62
CA LEU A 104 -3.58 2.95 8.76
C LEU A 104 -2.80 1.72 8.28
N VAL A 105 -2.10 1.83 7.14
CA VAL A 105 -1.17 0.79 6.66
C VAL A 105 -0.11 0.51 7.71
N SER A 106 0.55 1.54 8.23
CA SER A 106 1.58 1.41 9.27
C SER A 106 1.06 0.71 10.52
N MET A 107 -0.17 1.02 10.94
CA MET A 107 -0.82 0.33 12.06
C MET A 107 -1.10 -1.16 11.73
N ALA A 108 -1.59 -1.46 10.53
CA ALA A 108 -1.86 -2.83 10.10
C ALA A 108 -0.57 -3.66 10.08
N GLU A 109 0.52 -3.11 9.53
CA GLU A 109 1.84 -3.75 9.50
C GLU A 109 2.39 -4.03 10.91
N LEU A 110 2.28 -3.08 11.84
CA LEU A 110 2.66 -3.30 13.24
C LEU A 110 1.81 -4.37 13.94
N SER A 111 0.52 -4.47 13.59
CA SER A 111 -0.36 -5.52 14.10
C SER A 111 0.05 -6.90 13.58
N ALA A 112 0.42 -6.98 12.29
CA ALA A 112 0.94 -8.19 11.67
C ALA A 112 2.28 -8.65 12.28
N VAL A 113 3.17 -7.71 12.59
CA VAL A 113 4.41 -7.98 13.33
C VAL A 113 4.13 -8.71 14.64
N GLY A 114 3.09 -8.31 15.38
CA GLY A 114 2.65 -9.01 16.58
C GLY A 114 2.32 -10.48 16.33
N ILE A 115 1.57 -10.77 15.27
CA ILE A 115 1.18 -12.13 14.87
C ILE A 115 2.41 -12.96 14.47
N TYR A 116 3.36 -12.38 13.73
CA TYR A 116 4.58 -13.09 13.33
C TYR A 116 5.52 -13.37 14.51
N VAL A 117 5.58 -12.48 15.52
CA VAL A 117 6.34 -12.74 16.75
C VAL A 117 5.67 -13.85 17.57
N GLN A 118 4.34 -13.89 17.61
CA GLN A 118 3.59 -14.95 18.30
C GLN A 118 3.81 -16.34 17.71
N TYR A 119 4.20 -16.46 16.46
CA TYR A 119 4.61 -17.74 15.88
C TYR A 119 5.75 -18.39 16.66
N TRP A 120 6.75 -17.61 17.10
CA TRP A 120 7.86 -18.11 17.93
C TRP A 120 7.55 -18.06 19.42
N TRP A 121 6.89 -16.99 19.86
CA TRP A 121 6.58 -16.77 21.26
C TRP A 121 5.08 -16.47 21.45
N PRO A 122 4.23 -17.50 21.49
CA PRO A 122 2.77 -17.34 21.59
C PRO A 122 2.32 -16.57 22.84
N GLY A 123 3.11 -16.61 23.91
CA GLY A 123 2.84 -15.89 25.15
C GLY A 123 3.09 -14.38 25.10
N VAL A 124 3.72 -13.86 24.05
CA VAL A 124 3.96 -12.42 23.89
C VAL A 124 2.71 -11.74 23.35
N PRO A 125 2.12 -10.75 24.06
CA PRO A 125 0.98 -10.00 23.55
C PRO A 125 1.34 -9.19 22.30
N THR A 126 0.44 -9.13 21.31
CA THR A 126 0.70 -8.43 20.04
C THR A 126 1.07 -6.95 20.22
N TRP A 127 0.48 -6.27 21.21
CA TRP A 127 0.76 -4.86 21.50
C TRP A 127 2.20 -4.62 21.98
N VAL A 128 2.82 -5.58 22.67
CA VAL A 128 4.22 -5.48 23.14
C VAL A 128 5.15 -5.50 21.93
N SER A 129 4.97 -6.48 21.06
CA SER A 129 5.71 -6.58 19.79
C SER A 129 5.52 -5.32 18.94
N ALA A 130 4.27 -4.86 18.79
CA ALA A 130 3.96 -3.63 18.07
C ALA A 130 4.70 -2.42 18.67
N LEU A 131 4.71 -2.26 20.00
CA LEU A 131 5.40 -1.16 20.69
C LEU A 131 6.93 -1.21 20.49
N VAL A 132 7.53 -2.38 20.61
CA VAL A 132 8.99 -2.56 20.45
C VAL A 132 9.41 -2.20 19.02
N PHE A 133 8.74 -2.75 18.01
CA PHE A 133 9.07 -2.48 16.61
C PHE A 133 8.68 -1.07 16.16
N PHE A 134 7.59 -0.51 16.71
CA PHE A 134 7.25 0.91 16.58
C PHE A 134 8.42 1.79 17.04
N GLY A 135 8.94 1.57 18.25
CA GLY A 135 10.08 2.31 18.78
C GLY A 135 11.32 2.15 17.91
N ALA A 136 11.67 0.90 17.56
CA ALA A 136 12.86 0.59 16.78
C ALA A 136 12.88 1.30 15.40
N ILE A 137 11.78 1.23 14.64
CA ILE A 137 11.71 1.82 13.29
C ILE A 137 11.65 3.34 13.34
N ASN A 138 10.94 3.94 14.29
CA ASN A 138 10.95 5.41 14.44
C ASN A 138 12.34 5.92 14.83
N LEU A 139 13.05 5.24 15.73
CA LEU A 139 14.43 5.58 16.08
C LEU A 139 15.38 5.47 14.88
N LEU A 140 15.21 4.43 14.05
CA LEU A 140 15.98 4.27 12.80
C LEU A 140 15.72 5.44 11.84
N ASN A 141 14.47 5.88 11.71
CA ASN A 141 14.10 7.01 10.85
C ASN A 141 14.61 8.37 11.34
N LEU A 142 15.00 8.50 12.61
CA LEU A 142 15.67 9.69 13.15
C LEU A 142 17.17 9.75 12.78
N ALA A 143 17.79 8.62 12.41
CA ALA A 143 19.24 8.54 12.21
C ALA A 143 19.73 9.17 10.89
N SER A 144 19.15 8.81 9.72
CA SER A 144 19.48 9.39 8.40
C SER A 144 18.61 8.87 7.24
N VAL A 145 18.27 9.74 6.28
CA VAL A 145 17.60 9.40 5.01
C VAL A 145 18.39 8.40 4.15
N LYS A 146 19.73 8.42 4.24
CA LYS A 146 20.57 7.45 3.51
C LYS A 146 20.47 6.04 4.10
N SER A 147 20.27 5.94 5.41
CA SER A 147 20.04 4.65 6.08
C SER A 147 18.76 4.00 5.59
N TYR A 148 17.69 4.79 5.39
CA TYR A 148 16.42 4.30 4.86
C TYR A 148 16.58 3.60 3.50
N GLY A 149 17.21 4.26 2.52
CA GLY A 149 17.32 3.72 1.17
C GLY A 149 18.12 2.43 1.08
N GLU A 150 19.18 2.28 1.88
CA GLU A 150 19.98 1.05 1.94
C GLU A 150 19.24 -0.06 2.70
N THR A 151 18.58 0.25 3.83
CA THR A 151 17.76 -0.74 4.57
C THR A 151 16.63 -1.29 3.68
N GLU A 152 15.93 -0.42 2.96
CA GLU A 152 14.83 -0.81 2.08
C GLU A 152 15.31 -1.62 0.86
N PHE A 153 16.51 -1.30 0.35
CA PHE A 153 17.16 -2.11 -0.70
C PHE A 153 17.36 -3.55 -0.24
N TRP A 154 17.94 -3.75 0.95
CA TRP A 154 18.16 -5.09 1.50
C TRP A 154 16.85 -5.81 1.82
N PHE A 155 15.88 -5.13 2.44
CA PHE A 155 14.57 -5.72 2.70
C PHE A 155 13.85 -6.16 1.43
N SER A 156 13.91 -5.36 0.37
CA SER A 156 13.30 -5.72 -0.93
C SER A 156 13.97 -6.94 -1.56
N ILE A 157 15.30 -7.07 -1.47
CA ILE A 157 16.02 -8.25 -1.94
C ILE A 157 15.56 -9.51 -1.20
N ILE A 158 15.49 -9.45 0.14
CA ILE A 158 15.05 -10.59 0.97
C ILE A 158 13.65 -11.03 0.55
N LYS A 159 12.71 -10.09 0.36
CA LYS A 159 11.33 -10.40 -0.07
C LYS A 159 11.29 -11.12 -1.42
N VAL A 160 11.99 -10.59 -2.42
CA VAL A 160 12.00 -11.18 -3.77
C VAL A 160 12.65 -12.54 -3.77
N ALA A 161 13.82 -12.67 -3.12
CA ALA A 161 14.53 -13.93 -3.01
C ALA A 161 13.67 -15.00 -2.32
N ALA A 162 12.93 -14.64 -1.28
CA ALA A 162 12.05 -15.55 -0.58
C ALA A 162 10.86 -16.00 -1.44
N ILE A 163 10.21 -15.10 -2.18
CA ILE A 163 9.12 -15.48 -3.08
C ILE A 163 9.61 -16.40 -4.20
N VAL A 164 10.72 -16.04 -4.85
CA VAL A 164 11.30 -16.87 -5.91
C VAL A 164 11.75 -18.23 -5.36
N GLY A 165 12.42 -18.23 -4.21
CA GLY A 165 12.86 -19.44 -3.53
C GLY A 165 11.69 -20.35 -3.15
N MET A 166 10.60 -19.77 -2.66
CA MET A 166 9.38 -20.50 -2.32
C MET A 166 8.68 -21.09 -3.53
N ILE A 167 8.55 -20.34 -4.63
CA ILE A 167 8.00 -20.84 -5.89
C ILE A 167 8.86 -21.99 -6.42
N GLY A 168 10.19 -21.81 -6.43
CA GLY A 168 11.13 -22.83 -6.90
C GLY A 168 11.14 -24.09 -6.04
N PHE A 169 11.25 -23.93 -4.72
CA PHE A 169 11.28 -25.04 -3.77
C PHE A 169 9.93 -25.77 -3.72
N GLY A 170 8.82 -25.04 -3.70
CA GLY A 170 7.49 -25.65 -3.76
C GLY A 170 7.22 -26.36 -5.08
N GLY A 171 7.70 -25.82 -6.21
CA GLY A 171 7.67 -26.49 -7.51
C GLY A 171 8.49 -27.79 -7.51
N TRP A 172 9.70 -27.76 -6.94
CA TRP A 172 10.53 -28.96 -6.78
C TRP A 172 9.87 -30.02 -5.89
N LEU A 173 9.23 -29.61 -4.79
CA LEU A 173 8.49 -30.51 -3.91
C LEU A 173 7.33 -31.21 -4.63
N LEU A 174 6.58 -30.48 -5.46
CA LEU A 174 5.50 -31.03 -6.29
C LEU A 174 6.04 -32.00 -7.35
N ALA A 175 7.14 -31.65 -8.01
CA ALA A 175 7.72 -32.49 -9.07
C ALA A 175 8.40 -33.75 -8.53
N SER A 176 9.00 -33.67 -7.35
CA SER A 176 9.76 -34.76 -6.74
C SER A 176 8.92 -35.70 -5.87
N GLY A 177 7.68 -35.31 -5.52
CA GLY A 177 6.79 -36.08 -4.66
C GLY A 177 7.12 -36.03 -3.16
N HIS A 178 8.09 -35.22 -2.75
CA HIS A 178 8.54 -35.13 -1.34
C HIS A 178 7.63 -34.27 -0.45
N ALA A 179 6.65 -33.55 -0.99
CA ALA A 179 5.70 -32.76 -0.20
C ALA A 179 4.58 -33.60 0.45
N GLY A 180 4.65 -34.92 0.38
CA GLY A 180 3.66 -35.81 0.96
C GLY A 180 2.45 -36.06 0.04
N PRO A 181 1.55 -36.96 0.44
CA PRO A 181 0.51 -37.51 -0.43
C PRO A 181 -0.59 -36.50 -0.79
N GLU A 182 -0.75 -35.45 0.00
CA GLU A 182 -1.77 -34.42 -0.23
C GLU A 182 -1.30 -33.35 -1.23
N ALA A 183 0.01 -33.26 -1.49
CA ALA A 183 0.55 -32.26 -2.40
C ALA A 183 0.32 -32.68 -3.85
N SER A 184 -0.50 -31.91 -4.57
CA SER A 184 -0.79 -32.15 -5.98
C SER A 184 -1.31 -30.88 -6.63
N VAL A 185 -0.92 -30.63 -7.89
CA VAL A 185 -1.52 -29.57 -8.71
C VAL A 185 -3.05 -29.71 -8.80
N ARG A 186 -3.56 -30.95 -8.66
CA ARG A 186 -4.99 -31.22 -8.62
C ARG A 186 -5.71 -30.55 -7.45
N ASN A 187 -5.01 -30.14 -6.37
CA ASN A 187 -5.61 -29.36 -5.28
C ASN A 187 -6.29 -28.06 -5.76
N LEU A 188 -5.89 -27.54 -6.93
CA LEU A 188 -6.53 -26.36 -7.54
C LEU A 188 -7.96 -26.61 -8.04
N TRP A 189 -8.41 -27.87 -8.14
CA TRP A 189 -9.77 -28.19 -8.60
C TRP A 189 -10.41 -29.44 -7.98
N GLN A 190 -9.67 -30.29 -7.25
CA GLN A 190 -10.22 -31.54 -6.73
C GLN A 190 -11.08 -31.36 -5.47
N HIS A 191 -10.89 -30.25 -4.74
CA HIS A 191 -11.59 -29.93 -3.49
C HIS A 191 -12.73 -28.94 -3.76
N GLY A 192 -13.76 -29.38 -4.50
CA GLY A 192 -14.93 -28.56 -4.84
C GLY A 192 -14.81 -27.74 -6.14
N GLY A 193 -13.83 -28.04 -7.00
CA GLY A 193 -13.61 -27.30 -8.25
C GLY A 193 -12.75 -26.05 -8.07
N PHE A 194 -12.61 -25.26 -9.14
CA PHE A 194 -11.86 -23.99 -9.09
C PHE A 194 -12.61 -22.91 -8.30
N PHE A 195 -13.96 -22.97 -8.30
CA PHE A 195 -14.85 -22.06 -7.56
C PHE A 195 -15.64 -22.81 -6.48
N PRO A 196 -14.98 -23.31 -5.41
CA PRO A 196 -15.65 -24.15 -4.41
C PRO A 196 -16.76 -23.41 -3.65
N ASN A 197 -16.59 -22.10 -3.44
CA ASN A 197 -17.60 -21.23 -2.81
C ASN A 197 -18.39 -20.40 -3.86
N GLY A 198 -18.39 -20.83 -5.12
CA GLY A 198 -18.99 -20.12 -6.24
C GLY A 198 -18.31 -18.79 -6.58
N VAL A 199 -18.88 -18.08 -7.55
CA VAL A 199 -18.40 -16.74 -7.96
C VAL A 199 -18.58 -15.72 -6.83
N SER A 200 -19.60 -15.90 -5.98
CA SER A 200 -19.83 -15.05 -4.81
C SER A 200 -18.65 -15.09 -3.84
N GLY A 201 -18.08 -16.25 -3.54
CA GLY A 201 -16.88 -16.36 -2.69
C GLY A 201 -15.70 -15.56 -3.23
N LEU A 202 -15.47 -15.62 -4.55
CA LEU A 202 -14.45 -14.81 -5.21
C LEU A 202 -14.74 -13.31 -5.06
N VAL A 203 -15.95 -12.88 -5.40
CA VAL A 203 -16.37 -11.47 -5.34
C VAL A 203 -16.25 -10.92 -3.92
N MET A 204 -16.66 -11.69 -2.91
CA MET A 204 -16.57 -11.30 -1.50
C MET A 204 -15.13 -11.21 -1.00
N SER A 205 -14.21 -12.00 -1.54
CA SER A 205 -12.78 -11.93 -1.20
C SER A 205 -12.04 -10.73 -1.81
N MET A 206 -12.63 -10.08 -2.82
CA MET A 206 -11.96 -9.04 -3.61
C MET A 206 -11.55 -7.83 -2.76
N ALA A 207 -12.28 -7.51 -1.69
CA ALA A 207 -11.92 -6.44 -0.76
C ALA A 207 -10.59 -6.72 -0.03
N ALA A 208 -10.39 -7.96 0.44
CA ALA A 208 -9.14 -8.36 1.10
C ALA A 208 -7.99 -8.51 0.08
N ILE A 209 -8.28 -8.96 -1.15
CA ILE A 209 -7.29 -8.96 -2.24
C ILE A 209 -6.81 -7.54 -2.52
N MET A 210 -7.70 -6.54 -2.48
CA MET A 210 -7.35 -5.15 -2.76
C MET A 210 -6.31 -4.57 -1.81
N PHE A 211 -6.33 -4.97 -0.54
CA PHE A 211 -5.30 -4.59 0.42
C PHE A 211 -3.89 -5.00 -0.05
N SER A 212 -3.75 -6.13 -0.74
CA SER A 212 -2.47 -6.63 -1.26
C SER A 212 -1.86 -5.78 -2.38
N PHE A 213 -2.64 -4.88 -2.99
CA PHE A 213 -2.17 -3.99 -4.04
C PHE A 213 -1.97 -2.55 -3.54
N GLY A 214 -2.21 -2.28 -2.26
CA GLY A 214 -1.83 -1.02 -1.63
C GLY A 214 -0.32 -0.80 -1.72
N GLY A 215 0.11 0.44 -1.92
CA GLY A 215 1.53 0.80 -2.01
C GLY A 215 2.05 0.94 -3.43
N LEU A 216 1.30 0.50 -4.45
CA LEU A 216 1.68 0.74 -5.86
C LEU A 216 1.81 2.23 -6.19
N GLU A 217 1.10 3.11 -5.47
CA GLU A 217 1.13 4.56 -5.67
C GLU A 217 2.46 5.20 -5.26
N LEU A 218 3.33 4.49 -4.53
CA LEU A 218 4.68 4.95 -4.23
C LEU A 218 5.48 5.25 -5.50
N ILE A 219 5.16 4.60 -6.62
CA ILE A 219 5.73 4.93 -7.93
C ILE A 219 5.48 6.39 -8.29
N GLY A 220 4.28 6.91 -8.02
CA GLY A 220 3.94 8.30 -8.31
C GLY A 220 4.71 9.29 -7.43
N ILE A 221 4.98 8.95 -6.18
CA ILE A 221 5.75 9.82 -5.26
C ILE A 221 7.22 9.85 -5.62
N THR A 222 7.79 8.67 -5.87
CA THR A 222 9.22 8.52 -6.20
C THR A 222 9.57 9.06 -7.59
N ALA A 223 8.58 9.27 -8.46
CA ALA A 223 8.76 9.89 -9.76
C ALA A 223 9.41 11.29 -9.71
N ALA A 224 9.08 12.09 -8.70
CA ALA A 224 9.67 13.42 -8.52
C ALA A 224 11.15 13.37 -8.08
N GLU A 225 11.61 12.21 -7.63
CA GLU A 225 12.99 11.93 -7.26
C GLU A 225 13.75 11.18 -8.38
N ALA A 226 13.11 10.85 -9.50
CA ALA A 226 13.73 10.13 -10.60
C ALA A 226 14.58 11.04 -11.49
N ASP A 227 15.78 10.59 -11.85
CA ASP A 227 16.72 11.34 -12.71
C ASP A 227 16.17 11.56 -14.14
N ASP A 228 15.45 10.57 -14.67
CA ASP A 228 14.75 10.63 -15.96
C ASP A 228 13.31 10.11 -15.81
N PRO A 229 12.37 10.99 -15.40
CA PRO A 229 10.96 10.63 -15.20
C PRO A 229 10.31 10.05 -16.46
N LYS A 230 10.64 10.59 -17.65
CA LYS A 230 10.03 10.20 -18.93
C LYS A 230 10.33 8.76 -19.32
N ARG A 231 11.47 8.21 -18.91
CA ARG A 231 11.81 6.78 -19.14
C ARG A 231 11.58 5.91 -17.93
N SER A 232 11.87 6.41 -16.74
CA SER A 232 11.88 5.60 -15.52
C SER A 232 10.46 5.27 -15.04
N ILE A 233 9.53 6.22 -15.13
CA ILE A 233 8.13 6.01 -14.71
C ILE A 233 7.41 5.00 -15.62
N PRO A 234 7.42 5.13 -16.96
CA PRO A 234 6.79 4.13 -17.83
C PRO A 234 7.31 2.71 -17.61
N ARG A 235 8.63 2.58 -17.39
CA ARG A 235 9.25 1.29 -17.07
C ARG A 235 8.76 0.77 -15.73
N ALA A 236 8.76 1.58 -14.68
CA ALA A 236 8.27 1.18 -13.37
C ALA A 236 6.79 0.76 -13.42
N THR A 237 5.91 1.60 -13.98
CA THR A 237 4.48 1.32 -14.10
C THR A 237 4.18 0.02 -14.85
N ASN A 238 4.88 -0.25 -15.96
CA ASN A 238 4.61 -1.47 -16.74
C ASN A 238 5.33 -2.70 -16.20
N GLN A 239 6.59 -2.55 -15.75
CA GLN A 239 7.42 -3.70 -15.38
C GLN A 239 7.15 -4.19 -13.96
N VAL A 240 6.89 -3.29 -13.01
CA VAL A 240 6.70 -3.67 -11.61
C VAL A 240 5.41 -4.46 -11.44
N ILE A 241 4.33 -4.05 -12.11
CA ILE A 241 3.00 -4.66 -11.94
C ILE A 241 2.94 -6.08 -12.51
N TYR A 242 3.50 -6.33 -13.70
CA TYR A 242 3.51 -7.70 -14.24
C TYR A 242 4.34 -8.65 -13.35
N ARG A 243 5.45 -8.16 -12.77
CA ARG A 243 6.28 -8.95 -11.85
C ARG A 243 5.54 -9.27 -10.56
N ILE A 244 4.85 -8.29 -9.98
CA ILE A 244 4.03 -8.51 -8.78
C ILE A 244 2.93 -9.53 -9.07
N LEU A 245 2.25 -9.43 -10.21
CA LEU A 245 1.23 -10.40 -10.62
C LEU A 245 1.79 -11.82 -10.74
N ILE A 246 2.97 -11.98 -11.37
CA ILE A 246 3.64 -13.28 -11.47
C ILE A 246 3.99 -13.81 -10.07
N PHE A 247 4.51 -12.97 -9.19
CA PHE A 247 4.86 -13.36 -7.83
C PHE A 247 3.64 -13.75 -7.00
N TYR A 248 2.55 -12.99 -7.09
CA TYR A 248 1.31 -13.26 -6.38
C TYR A 248 0.66 -14.55 -6.88
N ILE A 249 0.37 -14.63 -8.18
CA ILE A 249 -0.32 -15.78 -8.76
C ILE A 249 0.58 -17.02 -8.69
N GLY A 250 1.87 -16.90 -8.98
CA GLY A 250 2.82 -18.00 -8.93
C GLY A 250 2.99 -18.56 -7.51
N ALA A 251 3.19 -17.70 -6.51
CA ALA A 251 3.31 -18.13 -5.12
C ALA A 251 2.02 -18.80 -4.62
N LEU A 252 0.86 -18.25 -4.96
CA LEU A 252 -0.44 -18.83 -4.57
C LEU A 252 -0.73 -20.15 -5.28
N ALA A 253 -0.40 -20.27 -6.56
CA ALA A 253 -0.62 -21.49 -7.32
C ALA A 253 0.21 -22.64 -6.73
N VAL A 254 1.48 -22.38 -6.40
CA VAL A 254 2.35 -23.35 -5.73
C VAL A 254 1.81 -23.67 -4.33
N LEU A 255 1.47 -22.66 -3.54
CA LEU A 255 0.94 -22.83 -2.19
C LEU A 255 -0.32 -23.71 -2.16
N LEU A 256 -1.31 -23.40 -3.00
CA LEU A 256 -2.56 -24.14 -3.08
C LEU A 256 -2.42 -25.51 -3.76
N SER A 257 -1.36 -25.72 -4.55
CA SER A 257 -1.01 -27.05 -5.06
C SER A 257 -0.38 -27.92 -3.98
N LEU A 258 0.41 -27.33 -3.08
CA LEU A 258 1.07 -28.06 -2.00
C LEU A 258 0.10 -28.48 -0.89
N TYR A 259 -0.93 -27.68 -0.63
CA TYR A 259 -1.79 -27.88 0.52
C TYR A 259 -3.26 -27.58 0.20
N PRO A 260 -4.20 -28.48 0.55
CA PRO A 260 -5.63 -28.27 0.30
C PRO A 260 -6.13 -26.96 0.92
N TRP A 261 -6.87 -26.17 0.14
CA TRP A 261 -7.35 -24.85 0.56
C TRP A 261 -8.25 -24.92 1.81
N GLU A 262 -8.99 -26.02 1.99
CA GLU A 262 -9.86 -26.27 3.15
C GLU A 262 -9.08 -26.36 4.48
N LYS A 263 -7.81 -26.77 4.42
CA LYS A 263 -6.95 -26.93 5.59
C LYS A 263 -6.16 -25.68 5.95
N VAL A 264 -6.24 -24.63 5.13
CA VAL A 264 -5.53 -23.37 5.40
C VAL A 264 -6.15 -22.69 6.62
N VAL A 265 -5.40 -22.67 7.72
CA VAL A 265 -5.84 -22.04 8.98
C VAL A 265 -5.57 -20.53 8.98
N THR A 266 -6.37 -19.81 9.76
CA THR A 266 -6.21 -18.38 10.04
C THR A 266 -5.37 -18.15 11.30
N GLY A 267 -4.87 -16.92 11.51
CA GLY A 267 -4.11 -16.56 12.72
C GLY A 267 -2.59 -16.54 12.55
N GLY A 268 -2.10 -16.69 11.31
CA GLY A 268 -0.69 -16.54 10.95
C GLY A 268 -0.55 -16.52 9.42
N SER A 269 0.68 -16.38 8.92
CA SER A 269 0.93 -16.41 7.48
C SER A 269 0.70 -17.82 6.91
N PRO A 270 -0.22 -18.02 5.94
CA PRO A 270 -0.38 -19.34 5.31
C PRO A 270 0.89 -19.87 4.67
N PHE A 271 1.75 -18.97 4.18
CA PHE A 271 3.06 -19.34 3.65
C PHE A 271 3.98 -19.92 4.72
N VAL A 272 3.84 -19.51 5.98
CA VAL A 272 4.61 -20.10 7.09
C VAL A 272 3.95 -21.40 7.56
N LEU A 273 2.64 -21.35 7.80
CA LEU A 273 1.89 -22.43 8.44
C LEU A 273 1.79 -23.69 7.58
N ILE A 274 1.75 -23.55 6.26
CA ILE A 274 1.74 -24.71 5.36
C ILE A 274 3.08 -25.43 5.36
N PHE A 275 4.20 -24.71 5.26
CA PHE A 275 5.52 -25.37 5.33
C PHE A 275 5.79 -25.97 6.71
N HIS A 276 5.23 -25.38 7.77
CA HIS A 276 5.24 -25.99 9.11
C HIS A 276 4.43 -27.30 9.13
N ALA A 277 3.23 -27.31 8.55
CA ALA A 277 2.40 -28.52 8.43
C ALA A 277 3.06 -29.62 7.57
N LEU A 278 3.86 -29.24 6.57
CA LEU A 278 4.70 -30.16 5.77
C LEU A 278 5.97 -30.63 6.50
N SER A 279 6.07 -30.42 7.82
CA SER A 279 7.24 -30.77 8.65
C SER A 279 8.54 -30.09 8.22
N SER A 280 8.47 -29.01 7.45
CA SER A 280 9.63 -28.23 7.00
C SER A 280 9.87 -27.05 7.94
N ASN A 281 10.18 -27.35 9.20
CA ASN A 281 10.36 -26.35 10.26
C ASN A 281 11.40 -25.28 9.92
N VAL A 282 12.50 -25.66 9.26
CA VAL A 282 13.53 -24.71 8.84
C VAL A 282 12.95 -23.71 7.83
N VAL A 283 12.21 -24.19 6.83
CA VAL A 283 11.59 -23.33 5.81
C VAL A 283 10.52 -22.44 6.44
N ALA A 284 9.68 -22.97 7.32
CA ALA A 284 8.67 -22.20 8.03
C ALA A 284 9.30 -21.06 8.85
N ASN A 285 10.38 -21.34 9.60
CA ASN A 285 11.08 -20.31 10.36
C ASN A 285 11.73 -19.24 9.46
N VAL A 286 12.39 -19.65 8.37
CA VAL A 286 12.97 -18.72 7.40
C VAL A 286 11.89 -17.84 6.79
N LEU A 287 10.77 -18.43 6.37
CA LEU A 287 9.63 -17.68 5.84
C LEU A 287 9.04 -16.74 6.90
N ASN A 288 8.97 -17.13 8.17
CA ASN A 288 8.47 -16.26 9.23
C ASN A 288 9.39 -15.03 9.44
N VAL A 289 10.71 -15.22 9.36
CA VAL A 289 11.67 -14.10 9.35
C VAL A 289 11.43 -13.21 8.13
N VAL A 290 11.27 -13.79 6.93
CA VAL A 290 11.02 -13.03 5.70
C VAL A 290 9.76 -12.19 5.84
N VAL A 291 8.62 -12.76 6.26
CA VAL A 291 7.36 -12.01 6.34
C VAL A 291 7.40 -10.95 7.43
N LEU A 292 8.13 -11.19 8.53
CA LEU A 292 8.40 -10.18 9.54
C LEU A 292 9.22 -9.01 8.95
N THR A 293 10.31 -9.29 8.23
CA THR A 293 11.10 -8.25 7.55
C THR A 293 10.28 -7.53 6.48
N ALA A 294 9.39 -8.22 5.79
CA ALA A 294 8.49 -7.65 4.80
C ALA A 294 7.56 -6.61 5.43
N ALA A 295 6.96 -6.93 6.59
CA ALA A 295 6.09 -6.02 7.32
C ALA A 295 6.83 -4.80 7.87
N LEU A 296 8.02 -5.01 8.45
CA LEU A 296 8.86 -3.93 8.96
C LEU A 296 9.32 -2.99 7.84
N SER A 297 9.57 -3.52 6.64
CA SER A 297 9.92 -2.74 5.45
C SER A 297 8.77 -1.86 4.96
N VAL A 298 7.54 -2.41 4.88
CA VAL A 298 6.35 -1.60 4.53
C VAL A 298 6.13 -0.53 5.59
N TYR A 299 6.25 -0.87 6.87
CA TYR A 299 6.13 0.11 7.95
C TYR A 299 7.18 1.22 7.86
N ASN A 300 8.46 0.87 7.65
CA ASN A 300 9.55 1.82 7.47
C ASN A 300 9.29 2.78 6.28
N SER A 301 8.80 2.23 5.15
CA SER A 301 8.38 3.02 3.98
C SER A 301 7.21 3.94 4.30
N GLY A 302 6.28 3.51 5.14
CA GLY A 302 5.16 4.31 5.61
C GLY A 302 5.58 5.49 6.49
N VAL A 303 6.51 5.28 7.44
CA VAL A 303 7.08 6.35 8.28
C VAL A 303 7.76 7.41 7.40
N TYR A 304 8.59 6.98 6.44
CA TYR A 304 9.29 7.85 5.50
C TYR A 304 8.34 8.67 4.62
N SER A 305 7.28 8.03 4.11
CA SER A 305 6.32 8.64 3.19
C SER A 305 5.40 9.60 3.92
N ASN A 306 4.91 9.23 5.10
CA ASN A 306 4.03 10.09 5.91
C ASN A 306 4.70 11.37 6.36
N SER A 307 5.95 11.32 6.79
CA SER A 307 6.66 12.53 7.21
C SER A 307 6.81 13.53 6.06
N ARG A 308 7.03 13.04 4.83
CA ARG A 308 7.16 13.88 3.62
C ARG A 308 5.82 14.38 3.10
N MET A 309 4.79 13.53 3.10
CA MET A 309 3.44 13.90 2.69
C MET A 309 2.91 15.02 3.60
N LEU A 310 3.06 14.85 4.91
CA LEU A 310 2.61 15.85 5.88
C LEU A 310 3.43 17.16 5.81
N PHE A 311 4.73 17.06 5.58
CA PHE A 311 5.59 18.22 5.29
C PHE A 311 5.14 18.96 4.01
N GLY A 312 4.90 18.23 2.91
CA GLY A 312 4.43 18.82 1.65
C GLY A 312 3.04 19.45 1.77
N LEU A 313 2.14 18.87 2.58
CA LEU A 313 0.87 19.49 2.92
C LEU A 313 1.05 20.81 3.67
N ALA A 314 2.00 20.87 4.59
CA ALA A 314 2.30 22.08 5.33
C ALA A 314 2.87 23.17 4.40
N GLN A 315 3.77 22.82 3.47
CA GLN A 315 4.29 23.76 2.46
C GLN A 315 3.18 24.31 1.55
N GLN A 316 2.20 23.49 1.18
CA GLN A 316 1.02 23.91 0.41
C GLN A 316 0.00 24.72 1.26
N GLY A 317 0.31 24.99 2.52
CA GLY A 317 -0.58 25.64 3.49
C GLY A 317 -1.80 24.80 3.85
N ASN A 318 -1.82 23.50 3.50
CA ASN A 318 -2.88 22.54 3.79
C ASN A 318 -2.75 21.94 5.21
N ALA A 319 -1.67 22.24 5.93
CA ALA A 319 -1.40 21.80 7.31
C ALA A 319 -0.67 22.91 8.12
N PRO A 320 -0.60 22.82 9.46
CA PRO A 320 0.05 23.83 10.30
C PRO A 320 1.51 24.11 9.92
N LYS A 321 1.92 25.38 9.91
CA LYS A 321 3.27 25.84 9.51
C LYS A 321 4.41 25.21 10.31
N VAL A 322 4.17 24.82 11.56
CA VAL A 322 5.15 24.12 12.41
C VAL A 322 5.66 22.83 11.76
N LEU A 323 4.83 22.19 10.92
CA LEU A 323 5.19 20.97 10.21
C LEU A 323 6.14 21.20 9.02
N CYS A 324 6.38 22.46 8.63
CA CYS A 324 7.36 22.85 7.61
C CYS A 324 8.80 22.92 8.12
N SER A 325 9.06 22.71 9.41
CA SER A 325 10.43 22.80 9.94
C SER A 325 11.22 21.53 9.62
N VAL A 326 12.43 21.68 9.06
CA VAL A 326 13.40 20.60 8.87
C VAL A 326 14.61 20.78 9.78
N ASN A 327 15.20 19.69 10.27
CA ASN A 327 16.44 19.74 11.03
C ASN A 327 17.68 19.87 10.09
N LYS A 328 18.88 20.03 10.67
CA LYS A 328 20.16 20.11 9.91
C LYS A 328 20.46 18.90 9.02
N ARG A 329 19.78 17.76 9.25
CA ARG A 329 19.91 16.53 8.46
C ARG A 329 18.86 16.43 7.33
N GLY A 330 17.98 17.42 7.18
CA GLY A 330 16.90 17.44 6.19
C GLY A 330 15.69 16.59 6.58
N ILE A 331 15.50 16.31 7.87
CA ILE A 331 14.39 15.48 8.38
C ILE A 331 13.30 16.40 8.97
N PRO A 332 12.02 16.27 8.54
CA PRO A 332 10.91 17.06 9.08
C PRO A 332 10.43 16.46 10.42
N LEU A 333 11.14 16.77 11.52
CA LEU A 333 10.93 16.15 12.83
C LEU A 333 9.51 16.34 13.37
N ALA A 334 8.90 17.51 13.19
CA ALA A 334 7.53 17.78 13.65
C ALA A 334 6.50 16.90 12.91
N ALA A 335 6.65 16.75 11.59
CA ALA A 335 5.79 15.90 10.77
C ALA A 335 5.99 14.42 11.07
N LEU A 336 7.24 14.00 11.31
CA LEU A 336 7.56 12.65 11.77
C LEU A 336 6.93 12.37 13.14
N GLY A 337 7.08 13.27 14.11
CA GLY A 337 6.50 13.14 15.44
C GLY A 337 4.98 13.04 15.43
N ALA A 338 4.30 13.90 14.67
CA ALA A 338 2.85 13.84 14.50
C ALA A 338 2.38 12.51 13.89
N SER A 339 3.10 12.02 12.86
CA SER A 339 2.80 10.73 12.21
C SER A 339 3.11 9.53 13.12
N ALA A 340 4.16 9.63 13.94
CA ALA A 340 4.53 8.62 14.92
C ALA A 340 3.50 8.55 16.05
N LEU A 341 3.02 9.69 16.56
CA LEU A 341 1.96 9.73 17.56
C LEU A 341 0.66 9.11 17.04
N ALA A 342 0.26 9.48 15.82
CA ALA A 342 -0.91 8.89 15.17
C ALA A 342 -0.75 7.38 15.02
N THR A 343 0.37 6.90 14.45
CA THR A 343 0.66 5.46 14.31
C THR A 343 0.74 4.76 15.68
N GLY A 344 1.24 5.43 16.72
CA GLY A 344 1.38 4.89 18.08
C GLY A 344 0.05 4.47 18.70
N LEU A 345 -1.08 5.02 18.24
CA LEU A 345 -2.42 4.55 18.61
C LEU A 345 -2.63 3.06 18.25
N CYS A 346 -1.87 2.51 17.30
CA CYS A 346 -1.84 1.08 16.98
C CYS A 346 -1.59 0.20 18.22
N VAL A 347 -0.71 0.66 19.13
CA VAL A 347 -0.40 -0.09 20.35
C VAL A 347 -1.63 -0.23 21.22
N LEU A 348 -2.43 0.84 21.35
CA LEU A 348 -3.69 0.82 22.07
C LEU A 348 -4.73 -0.06 21.37
N VAL A 349 -4.83 0.04 20.03
CA VAL A 349 -5.74 -0.82 19.25
C VAL A 349 -5.40 -2.30 19.45
N ASN A 350 -4.12 -2.68 19.41
CA ASN A 350 -3.68 -4.05 19.67
C ASN A 350 -3.88 -4.49 21.12
N TYR A 351 -3.82 -3.56 22.07
CA TYR A 351 -4.08 -3.84 23.47
C TYR A 351 -5.56 -4.14 23.73
N PHE A 352 -6.47 -3.33 23.16
CA PHE A 352 -7.92 -3.48 23.36
C PHE A 352 -8.57 -4.53 22.44
N MET A 353 -7.98 -4.81 21.27
CA MET A 353 -8.55 -5.72 20.27
C MET A 353 -7.50 -6.75 19.78
N PRO A 354 -6.92 -7.57 20.68
CA PRO A 354 -5.93 -8.57 20.27
C PRO A 354 -6.54 -9.55 19.26
N GLY A 355 -5.81 -9.85 18.19
CA GLY A 355 -6.24 -10.76 17.11
C GLY A 355 -7.21 -10.15 16.08
N LYS A 356 -7.96 -9.09 16.42
CA LYS A 356 -8.88 -8.41 15.49
C LYS A 356 -8.36 -7.09 14.92
N ALA A 357 -7.34 -6.50 15.56
CA ALA A 357 -6.75 -5.22 15.16
C ALA A 357 -6.36 -5.20 13.67
N PHE A 358 -5.67 -6.25 13.19
CA PHE A 358 -5.23 -6.35 11.81
C PHE A 358 -6.40 -6.30 10.81
N GLU A 359 -7.46 -7.08 11.02
CA GLU A 359 -8.60 -7.16 10.10
C GLU A 359 -9.37 -5.84 10.02
N VAL A 360 -9.58 -5.18 11.17
CA VAL A 360 -10.24 -3.85 11.22
C VAL A 360 -9.40 -2.81 10.50
N LEU A 361 -8.09 -2.77 10.77
CA LEU A 361 -7.17 -1.83 10.13
C LEU A 361 -7.09 -2.08 8.62
N MET A 362 -7.06 -3.35 8.19
CA MET A 362 -7.10 -3.74 6.78
C MET A 362 -8.36 -3.17 6.10
N GLY A 363 -9.53 -3.30 6.73
CA GLY A 363 -10.77 -2.71 6.21
C GLY A 363 -10.68 -1.20 6.03
N LEU A 364 -10.17 -0.49 7.03
CA LEU A 364 -9.97 0.97 6.97
C LEU A 364 -8.96 1.37 5.89
N VAL A 365 -7.88 0.61 5.73
CA VAL A 365 -6.90 0.82 4.65
C VAL A 365 -7.59 0.69 3.30
N VAL A 366 -8.36 -0.38 3.07
CA VAL A 366 -9.06 -0.58 1.79
C VAL A 366 -10.04 0.55 1.51
N SER A 367 -10.78 1.04 2.52
CA SER A 367 -11.65 2.20 2.35
C SER A 367 -10.89 3.47 1.95
N ALA A 368 -9.78 3.77 2.63
CA ALA A 368 -8.94 4.93 2.29
C ALA A 368 -8.25 4.78 0.91
N LEU A 369 -7.90 3.55 0.54
CA LEU A 369 -7.31 3.19 -0.75
C LEU A 369 -8.31 3.41 -1.89
N ILE A 370 -9.56 3.00 -1.71
CA ILE A 370 -10.64 3.23 -2.68
C ILE A 370 -10.85 4.73 -2.91
N ILE A 371 -10.87 5.54 -1.86
CA ILE A 371 -10.95 7.01 -2.00
C ILE A 371 -9.77 7.51 -2.84
N ASN A 372 -8.55 7.06 -2.53
CA ASN A 372 -7.35 7.50 -3.23
C ASN A 372 -7.36 7.11 -4.72
N TRP A 373 -7.72 5.87 -5.03
CA TRP A 373 -7.75 5.36 -6.39
C TRP A 373 -8.89 5.96 -7.22
N ALA A 374 -10.07 6.15 -6.61
CA ALA A 374 -11.17 6.86 -7.25
C ALA A 374 -10.75 8.29 -7.58
N MET A 375 -10.04 8.94 -6.66
CA MET A 375 -9.49 10.27 -6.90
C MET A 375 -8.50 10.29 -8.05
N ILE A 376 -7.53 9.37 -8.12
CA ILE A 376 -6.57 9.26 -9.24
C ILE A 376 -7.32 9.14 -10.57
N THR A 377 -8.32 8.26 -10.65
CA THR A 377 -9.08 8.05 -11.88
C THR A 377 -9.93 9.27 -12.27
N LEU A 378 -10.57 9.94 -11.32
CA LEU A 378 -11.34 11.16 -11.58
C LEU A 378 -10.46 12.33 -12.04
N ILE A 379 -9.30 12.51 -11.40
CA ILE A 379 -8.32 13.52 -11.78
C ILE A 379 -7.81 13.23 -13.18
N HIS A 380 -7.52 11.98 -13.51
CA HIS A 380 -7.04 11.59 -14.83
C HIS A 380 -8.06 11.91 -15.95
N LEU A 381 -9.36 11.69 -15.71
CA LEU A 381 -10.42 12.13 -16.63
C LEU A 381 -10.37 13.64 -16.89
N LYS A 382 -10.22 14.45 -15.83
CA LYS A 382 -10.13 15.92 -15.93
C LYS A 382 -8.83 16.39 -16.58
N PHE A 383 -7.71 15.75 -16.26
CA PHE A 383 -6.41 15.98 -16.87
C PHE A 383 -6.47 15.77 -18.40
N ARG A 384 -7.00 14.64 -18.85
CA ARG A 384 -7.15 14.33 -20.28
C ARG A 384 -8.11 15.28 -20.99
N GLN A 385 -9.18 15.73 -20.32
CA GLN A 385 -10.08 16.76 -20.84
C GLN A 385 -9.34 18.09 -21.06
N ALA A 386 -8.55 18.53 -20.07
CA ALA A 386 -7.76 19.75 -20.16
C ALA A 386 -6.69 19.69 -21.26
N LYS A 387 -5.94 18.58 -21.36
CA LYS A 387 -4.93 18.38 -22.42
C LYS A 387 -5.54 18.39 -23.82
N ARG A 388 -6.70 17.73 -23.99
CA ARG A 388 -7.45 17.77 -25.26
C ARG A 388 -7.92 19.19 -25.62
N ALA A 389 -8.42 19.94 -24.64
CA ALA A 389 -8.85 21.33 -24.85
C ALA A 389 -7.66 22.24 -25.24
N ALA A 390 -6.46 21.94 -24.76
CA ALA A 390 -5.23 22.65 -25.11
C ALA A 390 -4.57 22.15 -26.41
N GLY A 391 -5.08 21.09 -27.05
CA GLY A 391 -4.46 20.49 -28.23
C GLY A 391 -3.14 19.76 -27.94
N GLU A 392 -2.86 19.42 -26.69
CA GLU A 392 -1.64 18.77 -26.25
C GLU A 392 -1.78 17.24 -26.24
N GLU A 393 -0.75 16.54 -26.75
CA GLU A 393 -0.67 15.09 -26.68
C GLU A 393 0.26 14.63 -25.55
N THR A 394 -0.17 13.61 -24.81
CA THR A 394 0.65 12.99 -23.77
C THR A 394 1.60 11.96 -24.36
N SER A 395 2.84 11.97 -23.88
CA SER A 395 3.89 11.05 -24.32
C SER A 395 3.72 9.61 -23.82
N PHE A 396 3.03 9.43 -22.69
CA PHE A 396 2.76 8.12 -22.08
C PHE A 396 1.26 7.92 -21.87
N ARG A 397 0.56 7.45 -22.91
CA ARG A 397 -0.90 7.31 -22.89
C ARG A 397 -1.38 6.14 -22.04
N SER A 398 -2.47 6.34 -21.32
CA SER A 398 -3.24 5.28 -20.68
C SER A 398 -3.99 4.45 -21.71
N LEU A 399 -3.98 3.13 -21.49
CA LEU A 399 -4.61 2.18 -22.39
C LEU A 399 -6.13 2.26 -22.25
N GLY A 400 -6.84 2.27 -23.39
CA GLY A 400 -8.30 2.22 -23.42
C GLY A 400 -9.01 3.43 -22.79
N TYR A 401 -8.37 4.61 -22.71
CA TYR A 401 -9.04 5.83 -22.27
C TYR A 401 -10.21 6.20 -23.22
N PRO A 402 -11.40 6.58 -22.72
CA PRO A 402 -11.79 6.73 -21.31
C PRO A 402 -12.43 5.49 -20.68
N PHE A 403 -12.65 4.41 -21.44
CA PHE A 403 -13.34 3.20 -20.96
C PHE A 403 -12.70 2.62 -19.70
N THR A 404 -11.37 2.52 -19.65
CA THR A 404 -10.65 1.99 -18.48
C THR A 404 -10.84 2.84 -17.22
N ASN A 405 -11.17 4.13 -17.34
CA ASN A 405 -11.43 4.98 -16.19
C ASN A 405 -12.77 4.62 -15.55
N TYR A 406 -13.82 4.51 -16.38
CA TYR A 406 -15.13 4.08 -15.90
C TYR A 406 -15.13 2.65 -15.37
N LEU A 407 -14.34 1.76 -15.99
CA LEU A 407 -14.14 0.40 -15.47
C LEU A 407 -13.53 0.41 -14.06
N CYS A 408 -12.49 1.21 -13.82
CA CYS A 408 -11.87 1.33 -12.50
C CYS A 408 -12.85 1.90 -11.46
N LEU A 409 -13.61 2.94 -11.80
CA LEU A 409 -14.63 3.52 -10.93
C LEU A 409 -15.74 2.53 -10.59
N ALA A 410 -16.25 1.80 -11.59
CA ALA A 410 -17.26 0.76 -11.39
C ALA A 410 -16.73 -0.38 -10.52
N PHE A 411 -15.49 -0.81 -10.74
CA PHE A 411 -14.85 -1.85 -9.91
C PHE A 411 -14.73 -1.39 -8.46
N MET A 412 -14.22 -0.18 -8.20
CA MET A 412 -14.12 0.38 -6.84
C MET A 412 -15.48 0.53 -6.15
N ALA A 413 -16.51 0.96 -6.90
CA ALA A 413 -17.89 0.98 -6.38
C ALA A 413 -18.37 -0.44 -6.03
N GLY A 414 -18.06 -1.44 -6.85
CA GLY A 414 -18.31 -2.85 -6.56
C GLY A 414 -17.62 -3.33 -5.30
N ILE A 415 -16.35 -2.94 -5.07
CA ILE A 415 -15.64 -3.26 -3.82
C ILE A 415 -16.33 -2.62 -2.61
N LEU A 416 -16.82 -1.38 -2.70
CA LEU A 416 -17.58 -0.77 -1.60
C LEU A 416 -18.87 -1.53 -1.29
N VAL A 417 -19.58 -2.01 -2.32
CA VAL A 417 -20.76 -2.87 -2.13
C VAL A 417 -20.36 -4.17 -1.43
N VAL A 418 -19.27 -4.82 -1.86
CA VAL A 418 -18.76 -6.03 -1.20
C VAL A 418 -18.41 -5.75 0.26
N MET A 419 -17.67 -4.68 0.54
CA MET A 419 -17.32 -4.29 1.91
C MET A 419 -18.55 -3.98 2.77
N TYR A 420 -19.59 -3.40 2.18
CA TYR A 420 -20.85 -3.13 2.87
C TYR A 420 -21.59 -4.44 3.22
N LEU A 421 -21.58 -5.41 2.31
CA LEU A 421 -22.22 -6.70 2.53
C LEU A 421 -21.44 -7.56 3.57
N THR A 422 -20.12 -7.43 3.64
CA THR A 422 -19.27 -8.14 4.60
C THR A 422 -19.38 -7.53 6.01
N PRO A 423 -19.88 -8.25 7.03
CA PRO A 423 -20.11 -7.71 8.38
C PRO A 423 -18.86 -7.05 9.00
N ASP A 424 -17.70 -7.69 8.90
CA ASP A 424 -16.46 -7.20 9.51
C ASP A 424 -15.88 -5.95 8.83
N LEU A 425 -16.21 -5.73 7.55
CA LEU A 425 -15.72 -4.58 6.76
C LEU A 425 -16.72 -3.43 6.70
N ARG A 426 -17.99 -3.67 7.07
CA ARG A 426 -19.09 -2.70 6.95
C ARG A 426 -18.83 -1.41 7.72
N LEU A 427 -18.20 -1.51 8.90
CA LEU A 427 -17.81 -0.35 9.70
C LEU A 427 -16.90 0.60 8.90
N SER A 428 -15.96 0.05 8.12
CA SER A 428 -15.04 0.85 7.30
C SER A 428 -15.78 1.64 6.22
N VAL A 429 -16.84 1.08 5.65
CA VAL A 429 -17.69 1.77 4.66
C VAL A 429 -18.47 2.92 5.31
N TYR A 430 -19.06 2.71 6.49
CA TYR A 430 -19.77 3.76 7.22
C TYR A 430 -18.88 4.92 7.62
N LEU A 431 -17.59 4.67 7.84
CA LEU A 431 -16.62 5.70 8.19
C LEU A 431 -16.18 6.55 7.00
N ILE A 432 -16.40 6.13 5.75
CA ILE A 432 -16.08 6.93 4.55
C ILE A 432 -16.81 8.29 4.56
N PRO A 433 -18.15 8.37 4.62
CA PRO A 433 -18.84 9.66 4.62
C PRO A 433 -18.49 10.51 5.85
N VAL A 434 -18.26 9.88 7.01
CA VAL A 434 -17.80 10.57 8.22
C VAL A 434 -16.43 11.21 7.98
N TRP A 435 -15.49 10.45 7.41
CA TRP A 435 -14.15 10.92 7.08
C TRP A 435 -14.19 12.07 6.05
N LEU A 436 -14.99 11.94 5.00
CA LEU A 436 -15.19 13.01 4.02
C LEU A 436 -15.79 14.28 4.66
N ALA A 437 -16.72 14.13 5.59
CA ALA A 437 -17.28 15.25 6.34
C ALA A 437 -16.25 15.91 7.26
N VAL A 438 -15.42 15.12 7.95
CA VAL A 438 -14.30 15.63 8.77
C VAL A 438 -13.33 16.45 7.91
N LEU A 439 -12.97 15.95 6.73
CA LEU A 439 -12.10 16.67 5.80
C LEU A 439 -12.76 17.95 5.26
N ALA A 440 -14.06 17.92 4.96
CA ALA A 440 -14.82 19.10 4.52
C ALA A 440 -14.87 20.19 5.61
N VAL A 441 -15.11 19.80 6.85
CA VAL A 441 -15.10 20.71 8.01
C VAL A 441 -13.70 21.26 8.25
N GLY A 442 -12.67 20.41 8.23
CA GLY A 442 -11.27 20.83 8.36
C GLY A 442 -10.84 21.84 7.29
N TYR A 443 -11.27 21.61 6.04
CA TYR A 443 -11.03 22.54 4.94
C TYR A 443 -11.71 23.91 5.16
N ARG A 444 -12.95 23.93 5.67
CA ARG A 444 -13.66 25.18 5.99
C ARG A 444 -12.97 25.97 7.10
N PHE A 445 -12.50 25.31 8.17
CA PHE A 445 -11.74 25.97 9.23
C PHE A 445 -10.43 26.58 8.71
N ARG A 446 -9.74 25.86 7.83
CA ARG A 446 -8.54 26.37 7.17
C ARG A 446 -8.84 27.61 6.33
N GLN A 447 -9.90 27.61 5.51
CA GLN A 447 -10.25 28.77 4.69
C GLN A 447 -10.55 30.01 5.54
N LYS A 448 -11.24 29.84 6.68
CA LYS A 448 -11.49 30.94 7.62
C LYS A 448 -10.20 31.52 8.20
N ASN A 449 -9.27 30.67 8.63
CA ASN A 449 -7.99 31.11 9.20
C ASN A 449 -7.05 31.75 8.15
N ALA A 450 -7.10 31.30 6.89
CA ALA A 450 -6.40 31.94 5.79
C ALA A 450 -6.96 33.34 5.46
N GLY A 451 -8.28 33.52 5.59
CA GLY A 451 -8.95 34.81 5.45
C GLY A 451 -8.57 35.82 6.55
N TYR A 452 -8.48 35.37 7.81
CA TYR A 452 -8.04 36.22 8.93
C TYR A 452 -6.58 36.68 8.78
N ALA A 453 -5.67 35.80 8.35
CA ALA A 453 -4.25 36.14 8.17
C ALA A 453 -3.99 37.19 7.07
N MET A 454 -4.89 37.32 6.07
CA MET A 454 -4.79 38.39 5.05
C MET A 454 -5.39 39.72 5.52
N HIS A 455 -6.30 39.71 6.49
CA HIS A 455 -6.89 40.93 7.04
C HIS A 455 -5.95 41.61 8.06
N ASP A 456 -5.29 40.82 8.92
CA ASP A 456 -4.33 41.38 9.90
C ASP A 456 -3.03 41.88 9.25
N GLY A 457 -2.62 41.30 8.11
CA GLY A 457 -1.45 41.77 7.34
C GLY A 457 -1.70 43.06 6.53
N ALA A 458 -2.96 43.44 6.33
CA ALA A 458 -3.34 44.67 5.62
C ALA A 458 -3.55 45.87 6.56
N SER A 459 -3.68 45.66 7.87
CA SER A 459 -3.75 46.75 8.86
C SER A 459 -2.37 47.15 9.45
N ALA A 460 -1.31 46.44 9.07
CA ALA A 460 0.06 46.66 9.53
C ALA A 460 1.00 47.18 8.41
N ARG A 461 0.48 48.03 7.52
CA ARG A 461 1.30 48.81 6.58
C ARG A 461 0.97 50.29 6.64
#